data_AF-A0A919HUF8-F1
#
_entry.id   AF-A0A919HUF8-F1
#
_cell.length_a   1.000
_cell.length_b   1.000
_cell.length_c   1.000
_cell.angle_alpha   90.00
_cell.angle_beta   90.00
_cell.angle_gamma   90.00
#
_symmetry.space_group_name_H-M   'P 1'
#
loop_
_entity.id
_entity.type
_entity.pdbx_description
1 polymer ?
#
loop_
_entity_poly.entity_id
_entity_poly.type
_entity_poly.pdbx_seq_one_letter_code
_entity_poly.pdbx_strand_id
1 'polypeptide(L)'
;MLTSARREVIIANAYFFPGYRLLHAMRNAARRGVRVKLIVQGEPDIPIVKFGAHLLYHYLVKGGVQIYEYRRRPLHGKVALADDHWATVGSSNLDPLSLSLNLEANLIIHDRVFNQTLRDNLNGLIARDCQRIDKTMLPKRNWWRLGVSVMAFHFLRHFPAWVGWLPAHTPRLARVSPPVQPEIETQDRVESPARDNPL
;
A
#
# COMPACT_ATOMS: atom_id res chain seq x y z
N MET A 1 -7.65 12.23 -2.08
CA MET A 1 -7.87 11.06 -2.96
C MET A 1 -9.30 10.52 -2.86
N LEU A 2 -9.69 9.78 -1.82
CA LEU A 2 -11.03 9.16 -1.74
C LEU A 2 -12.20 10.16 -1.73
N THR A 3 -12.01 11.35 -1.19
CA THR A 3 -13.03 12.41 -1.17
C THR A 3 -13.19 13.11 -2.53
N SER A 4 -12.11 13.19 -3.31
CA SER A 4 -12.06 13.91 -4.59
C SER A 4 -12.31 13.01 -5.81
N ALA A 5 -12.17 11.69 -5.67
CA ALA A 5 -12.40 10.73 -6.75
C ALA A 5 -13.84 10.78 -7.27
N ARG A 6 -13.99 10.66 -8.61
CA ARG A 6 -15.28 10.80 -9.31
C ARG A 6 -15.75 9.54 -10.02
N ARG A 7 -14.86 8.67 -10.51
CA ARG A 7 -15.22 7.49 -11.32
C ARG A 7 -14.82 6.19 -10.66
N GLU A 8 -13.55 6.05 -10.29
CA GLU A 8 -13.02 4.79 -9.78
C GLU A 8 -11.90 5.02 -8.78
N VAL A 9 -11.85 4.14 -7.78
CA VAL A 9 -10.73 4.00 -6.86
C VAL A 9 -10.36 2.53 -6.77
N ILE A 10 -9.08 2.21 -7.01
CA ILE A 10 -8.54 0.87 -6.81
C ILE A 10 -7.48 0.94 -5.72
N ILE A 11 -7.61 0.12 -4.69
CA ILE A 11 -6.64 -0.01 -3.60
C ILE A 11 -6.17 -1.46 -3.60
N ALA A 12 -4.87 -1.68 -3.72
CA ALA A 12 -4.23 -2.98 -3.56
C ALA A 12 -3.34 -2.94 -2.33
N ASN A 13 -3.72 -3.70 -1.30
CA ASN A 13 -2.95 -3.80 -0.06
C ASN A 13 -3.03 -5.21 0.52
N ALA A 14 -1.87 -5.83 0.77
CA ALA A 14 -1.73 -7.18 1.32
C ALA A 14 -2.39 -7.33 2.70
N TYR A 15 -2.05 -6.39 3.60
CA TYR A 15 -2.51 -6.36 4.99
C TYR A 15 -3.33 -5.09 5.19
N PHE A 16 -4.64 -5.22 4.97
CA PHE A 16 -5.56 -4.09 5.03
C PHE A 16 -6.10 -3.91 6.46
N PHE A 17 -5.36 -3.13 7.26
CA PHE A 17 -5.79 -2.66 8.61
C PHE A 17 -6.04 -1.15 8.62
N PRO A 18 -7.05 -0.67 7.88
CA PRO A 18 -7.31 0.75 7.80
C PRO A 18 -7.86 1.30 9.12
N GLY A 19 -7.58 2.58 9.38
CA GLY A 19 -8.31 3.31 10.42
C GLY A 19 -9.74 3.64 10.00
N TYR A 20 -10.57 3.99 10.99
CA TYR A 20 -11.98 4.34 10.77
C TYR A 20 -12.18 5.42 9.70
N ARG A 21 -11.30 6.43 9.66
CA ARG A 21 -11.38 7.51 8.67
C ARG A 21 -11.30 6.98 7.23
N LEU A 22 -10.40 6.04 6.97
CA LEU A 22 -10.21 5.44 5.64
C LEU A 22 -11.42 4.58 5.27
N LEU A 23 -11.92 3.76 6.20
CA LEU A 23 -13.12 2.96 5.98
C LEU A 23 -14.35 3.80 5.66
N HIS A 24 -14.57 4.87 6.43
CA HIS A 24 -15.65 5.82 6.17
C HIS A 24 -15.48 6.51 4.82
N ALA A 25 -14.27 6.95 4.49
CA ALA A 25 -13.98 7.60 3.21
C ALA A 25 -14.26 6.66 2.01
N MET A 26 -13.89 5.38 2.10
CA MET A 26 -14.20 4.38 1.08
C MET A 26 -15.70 4.17 0.89
N ARG A 27 -16.44 4.01 1.98
CA ARG A 27 -17.91 3.86 1.91
C ARG A 27 -18.58 5.11 1.37
N ASN A 28 -18.12 6.29 1.77
CA ASN A 28 -18.66 7.55 1.28
C ASN A 28 -18.36 7.72 -0.22
N ALA A 29 -17.17 7.34 -0.69
CA ALA A 29 -16.87 7.33 -2.12
C ALA A 29 -17.80 6.38 -2.89
N ALA A 30 -17.97 5.14 -2.41
CA ALA A 30 -18.88 4.17 -3.02
C ALA A 30 -20.34 4.68 -3.06
N ARG A 31 -20.82 5.31 -2.00
CA ARG A 31 -22.16 5.92 -1.93
C ARG A 31 -22.34 7.10 -2.89
N ARG A 32 -21.28 7.82 -3.23
CA ARG A 32 -21.31 8.87 -4.27
C ARG A 32 -21.37 8.29 -5.70
N GLY A 33 -21.36 6.97 -5.86
CA GLY A 33 -21.35 6.29 -7.16
C GLY A 33 -19.95 6.00 -7.70
N VAL A 34 -18.88 6.28 -6.93
CA VAL A 34 -17.51 5.93 -7.33
C VAL A 34 -17.33 4.41 -7.21
N ARG A 35 -16.77 3.76 -8.24
CA ARG A 35 -16.43 2.33 -8.16
C ARG A 35 -15.21 2.15 -7.27
N VAL A 36 -15.40 1.67 -6.04
CA VAL A 36 -14.31 1.41 -5.11
C VAL A 36 -13.98 -0.08 -5.12
N LYS A 37 -12.79 -0.43 -5.58
CA LYS A 37 -12.23 -1.79 -5.61
C LYS A 37 -11.12 -1.92 -4.58
N LEU A 38 -11.19 -2.94 -3.75
CA LEU A 38 -10.19 -3.28 -2.75
C LEU A 38 -9.64 -4.67 -3.04
N ILE A 39 -8.35 -4.76 -3.33
CA ILE A 39 -7.61 -6.00 -3.54
C ILE A 39 -6.80 -6.29 -2.28
N VAL A 40 -6.97 -7.50 -1.74
CA VAL A 40 -6.39 -7.97 -0.48
C VAL A 40 -5.82 -9.37 -0.63
N GLN A 41 -4.90 -9.76 0.25
CA GLN A 41 -4.38 -11.12 0.28
C GLN A 41 -5.47 -12.09 0.78
N GLY A 42 -5.79 -13.12 -0.01
CA GLY A 42 -6.85 -14.09 0.33
C GLY A 42 -6.47 -15.07 1.44
N GLU A 43 -5.18 -15.40 1.57
CA GLU A 43 -4.67 -16.31 2.60
C GLU A 43 -3.68 -15.53 3.51
N PRO A 44 -4.16 -14.84 4.56
CA PRO A 44 -3.26 -14.28 5.57
C PRO A 44 -2.68 -15.42 6.43
N ASP A 45 -1.37 -15.40 6.65
CA ASP A 45 -0.65 -16.39 7.48
C ASP A 45 -1.09 -16.40 8.95
N ILE A 46 -1.91 -15.43 9.36
CA ILE A 46 -2.34 -15.23 10.75
C ILE A 46 -3.86 -15.39 10.88
N PRO A 47 -4.38 -16.44 11.57
CA PRO A 47 -5.81 -16.71 11.71
C PRO A 47 -6.64 -15.58 12.33
N ILE A 48 -6.06 -14.79 13.24
CA ILE A 48 -6.77 -13.67 13.89
C ILE A 48 -7.05 -12.51 12.91
N VAL A 49 -6.24 -12.40 11.85
CA VAL A 49 -6.47 -11.45 10.75
C VAL A 49 -7.70 -11.86 9.94
N LYS A 50 -7.91 -13.16 9.72
CA LYS A 50 -9.11 -13.68 9.05
C LYS A 50 -10.39 -13.30 9.82
N PHE A 51 -10.37 -13.32 11.16
CA PHE A 51 -11.52 -12.91 11.98
C PHE A 51 -11.81 -11.40 11.91
N GLY A 52 -10.79 -10.55 12.08
CA GLY A 52 -10.96 -9.10 11.95
C GLY A 52 -11.39 -8.66 10.55
N ALA A 53 -10.85 -9.31 9.51
CA ALA A 53 -11.18 -9.05 8.11
C ALA A 53 -12.66 -9.29 7.80
N HIS A 54 -13.30 -10.30 8.42
CA HIS A 54 -14.72 -10.59 8.18
C HIS A 54 -15.66 -9.43 8.56
N LEU A 55 -15.40 -8.73 9.67
CA LEU A 55 -16.19 -7.55 10.05
C LEU A 55 -15.96 -6.40 9.07
N LEU A 56 -14.70 -6.22 8.67
CA LEU A 56 -14.29 -5.20 7.73
C LEU A 56 -15.00 -5.38 6.38
N TYR A 57 -15.01 -6.62 5.89
CA TYR A 57 -15.62 -6.96 4.62
C TYR A 57 -17.13 -6.72 4.67
N HIS A 58 -17.81 -7.16 5.73
CA HIS A 58 -19.22 -6.83 5.92
C HIS A 58 -19.49 -5.33 5.88
N TYR A 59 -18.67 -4.54 6.56
CA TYR A 59 -18.84 -3.09 6.63
C TYR A 59 -18.67 -2.41 5.26
N LEU A 60 -17.65 -2.81 4.52
CA LEU A 60 -17.28 -2.26 3.22
C LEU A 60 -18.22 -2.73 2.10
N VAL A 61 -18.49 -4.04 2.01
CA VAL A 61 -19.39 -4.61 0.99
C VAL A 61 -20.81 -4.07 1.15
N LYS A 62 -21.30 -3.88 2.39
CA LYS A 62 -22.58 -3.19 2.63
C LYS A 62 -22.55 -1.72 2.23
N GLY A 63 -21.38 -1.09 2.25
CA GLY A 63 -21.19 0.28 1.78
C GLY A 63 -21.03 0.42 0.26
N GLY A 64 -21.08 -0.67 -0.51
CA GLY A 64 -20.92 -0.66 -1.96
C GLY A 64 -19.48 -0.83 -2.45
N VAL A 65 -18.53 -1.10 -1.56
CA VAL A 65 -17.14 -1.40 -1.93
C VAL A 65 -17.03 -2.83 -2.47
N GLN A 66 -16.30 -3.00 -3.56
CA GLN A 66 -16.02 -4.30 -4.18
C GLN A 66 -14.71 -4.85 -3.61
N ILE A 67 -14.75 -6.03 -3.02
CA ILE A 67 -13.56 -6.67 -2.41
C ILE A 67 -13.14 -7.86 -3.26
N TYR A 68 -11.84 -7.97 -3.48
CA TYR A 68 -11.19 -8.99 -4.30
C TYR A 68 -10.03 -9.62 -3.52
N GLU A 69 -10.10 -10.93 -3.29
CA GLU A 69 -9.04 -11.70 -2.67
C GLU A 69 -8.09 -12.25 -3.72
N TYR A 70 -6.85 -11.80 -3.71
CA TYR A 70 -5.78 -12.35 -4.53
C TYR A 70 -5.28 -13.68 -3.95
N ARG A 71 -5.20 -14.72 -4.80
CA ARG A 71 -4.94 -16.10 -4.35
C ARG A 71 -3.72 -16.78 -4.96
N ARG A 72 -3.05 -16.16 -5.92
CA ARG A 72 -2.00 -16.83 -6.69
C ARG A 72 -0.65 -16.84 -5.98
N ARG A 73 -0.27 -15.75 -5.31
CA ARG A 73 1.01 -15.56 -4.61
C ARG A 73 0.82 -14.60 -3.42
N PRO A 74 1.82 -14.40 -2.56
CA PRO A 74 1.83 -13.25 -1.66
C PRO A 74 1.75 -11.94 -2.46
N LEU A 75 0.67 -11.18 -2.26
CA LEU A 75 0.52 -9.82 -2.75
C LEU A 75 1.40 -8.94 -1.87
N HIS A 76 2.36 -8.24 -2.45
CA HIS A 76 3.10 -7.18 -1.74
C HIS A 76 2.74 -5.78 -2.25
N GLY A 77 1.63 -5.67 -2.99
CA GLY A 77 1.11 -4.42 -3.50
C GLY A 77 0.71 -3.49 -2.37
N LYS A 78 1.14 -2.23 -2.48
CA LYS A 78 0.79 -1.12 -1.59
C LYS A 78 0.57 0.10 -2.47
N VAL A 79 -0.53 0.00 -3.20
CA VAL A 79 -0.82 0.91 -4.31
C VAL A 79 -2.26 1.36 -4.18
N ALA A 80 -2.50 2.65 -4.43
CA ALA A 80 -3.85 3.16 -4.60
C ALA A 80 -3.91 4.08 -5.82
N LEU A 81 -4.97 3.93 -6.61
CA LEU A 81 -5.25 4.71 -7.81
C LEU A 81 -6.61 5.37 -7.65
N ALA A 82 -6.71 6.68 -7.94
CA ALA A 82 -7.96 7.41 -8.07
C ALA A 82 -8.08 8.00 -9.47
N ASP A 83 -9.13 7.58 -10.17
CA ASP A 83 -9.41 8.01 -11.54
C ASP A 83 -8.14 7.85 -12.41
N ASP A 84 -7.85 8.84 -13.26
CA ASP A 84 -6.68 8.82 -14.17
C ASP A 84 -5.57 9.77 -13.70
N HIS A 85 -5.76 10.47 -12.58
CA HIS A 85 -4.98 11.67 -12.24
C HIS A 85 -4.10 11.52 -11.00
N TRP A 86 -4.31 10.46 -10.21
CA TRP A 86 -3.58 10.27 -8.97
C TRP A 86 -3.34 8.79 -8.71
N ALA A 87 -2.09 8.43 -8.47
CA ALA A 87 -1.72 7.16 -7.85
C ALA A 87 -0.74 7.39 -6.70
N THR A 88 -0.67 6.41 -5.80
CA THR A 88 0.41 6.27 -4.83
C THR A 88 0.98 4.87 -4.93
N VAL A 89 2.30 4.76 -4.90
CA VAL A 89 3.03 3.50 -4.81
C VAL A 89 4.06 3.66 -3.69
N GLY A 90 4.11 2.74 -2.74
CA GLY A 90 5.10 2.86 -1.67
C GLY A 90 5.20 1.65 -0.77
N SER A 91 5.88 1.81 0.35
CA SER A 91 6.01 0.78 1.39
C SER A 91 4.90 0.84 2.44
N SER A 92 4.04 1.86 2.37
CA SER A 92 3.00 2.13 3.36
C SER A 92 1.79 1.21 3.19
N ASN A 93 1.53 0.38 4.20
CA ASN A 93 0.20 -0.18 4.38
C ASN A 93 -0.67 0.99 4.80
N LEU A 94 -1.76 1.29 4.08
CA LEU A 94 -2.67 2.43 4.34
C LEU A 94 -3.35 2.37 5.75
N ASP A 95 -2.57 2.42 6.82
CA ASP A 95 -2.93 2.36 8.23
C ASP A 95 -2.49 3.69 8.88
N PRO A 96 -3.36 4.37 9.64
CA PRO A 96 -3.00 5.56 10.40
C PRO A 96 -1.75 5.42 11.28
N LEU A 97 -1.38 4.21 11.73
CA LEU A 97 -0.18 3.99 12.54
C LEU A 97 1.12 4.08 11.73
N SER A 98 1.10 3.68 10.45
CA SER A 98 2.32 3.66 9.63
C SER A 98 2.63 5.05 9.06
N LEU A 99 1.59 5.86 8.78
CA LEU A 99 1.71 7.28 8.45
C LEU A 99 2.28 8.14 9.59
N SER A 100 2.25 7.68 10.84
CA SER A 100 2.74 8.46 12.00
C SER A 100 4.04 7.94 12.62
N LEU A 101 4.44 6.69 12.39
CA LEU A 101 5.56 6.06 13.12
C LEU A 101 6.61 5.35 12.25
N ASN A 102 6.32 5.02 10.98
CA ASN A 102 7.31 4.41 10.10
C ASN A 102 7.93 5.43 9.15
N LEU A 103 9.24 5.31 8.93
CA LEU A 103 9.97 5.95 7.83
C LEU A 103 9.48 5.32 6.51
N GLU A 104 8.30 5.72 6.04
CA GLU A 104 7.69 5.21 4.81
C GLU A 104 7.85 6.21 3.67
N ALA A 105 8.43 5.73 2.57
CA ALA A 105 8.47 6.46 1.31
C ALA A 105 7.24 6.06 0.48
N ASN A 106 6.38 7.03 0.21
CA ASN A 106 5.29 6.90 -0.75
C ASN A 106 5.54 7.87 -1.92
N LEU A 107 5.50 7.36 -3.14
CA LEU A 107 5.57 8.17 -4.34
C LEU A 107 4.15 8.50 -4.77
N ILE A 108 3.83 9.79 -4.81
CA ILE A 108 2.58 10.29 -5.40
C ILE A 108 2.84 10.59 -6.86
N ILE A 109 2.04 9.98 -7.73
CA ILE A 109 2.22 10.03 -9.18
C ILE A 109 1.01 10.72 -9.80
N HIS A 110 1.27 11.84 -10.48
CA HIS A 110 0.31 12.65 -11.20
C HIS A 110 0.50 12.53 -12.72
N ASP A 111 0.75 11.31 -13.20
CA ASP A 111 0.93 11.04 -14.62
C ASP A 111 -0.19 10.16 -15.16
N ARG A 112 -0.84 10.62 -16.23
CA ARG A 112 -2.02 9.96 -16.80
C ARG A 112 -1.68 8.63 -17.45
N VAL A 113 -0.53 8.55 -18.13
CA VAL A 113 -0.11 7.34 -18.86
C VAL A 113 0.21 6.24 -17.85
N PHE A 114 1.03 6.54 -16.85
CA PHE A 114 1.35 5.65 -15.75
C PHE A 114 0.08 5.18 -15.02
N ASN A 115 -0.82 6.09 -14.67
CA ASN A 115 -2.06 5.77 -13.97
C ASN A 115 -2.94 4.82 -14.78
N GLN A 116 -2.99 4.99 -16.10
CA GLN A 116 -3.73 4.10 -16.99
C GLN A 116 -3.06 2.71 -17.08
N THR A 117 -1.73 2.65 -17.26
CA THR A 117 -0.99 1.38 -17.22
C THR A 117 -1.19 0.64 -15.89
N LEU A 118 -1.14 1.37 -14.78
CA LEU A 118 -1.37 0.80 -13.46
C LEU A 118 -2.79 0.27 -13.32
N ARG A 119 -3.81 1.03 -13.78
CA ARG A 119 -5.19 0.57 -13.81
C ARG A 119 -5.33 -0.75 -14.56
N ASP A 120 -4.76 -0.82 -15.76
CA ASP A 120 -4.92 -1.97 -16.64
C ASP A 120 -4.25 -3.21 -16.03
N ASN A 121 -3.08 -3.04 -15.42
CA ASN A 121 -2.41 -4.09 -14.65
C ASN A 121 -3.25 -4.58 -13.47
N LEU A 122 -3.84 -3.66 -12.68
CA LEU A 122 -4.68 -4.02 -11.53
C LEU A 122 -5.99 -4.69 -11.95
N ASN A 123 -6.62 -4.22 -13.02
CA ASN A 123 -7.83 -4.87 -13.57
C ASN A 123 -7.50 -6.26 -14.14
N GLY A 124 -6.35 -6.40 -14.82
CA GLY A 124 -5.86 -7.70 -15.30
C GLY A 124 -5.53 -8.67 -14.16
N LEU A 125 -5.02 -8.16 -13.04
CA LEU A 125 -4.82 -8.94 -11.80
C LEU A 125 -6.17 -9.43 -11.24
N ILE A 126 -7.14 -8.52 -11.12
CA ILE A 126 -8.49 -8.83 -10.63
C ILE A 126 -9.14 -9.93 -11.49
N ALA A 127 -9.05 -9.81 -12.81
CA ALA A 127 -9.70 -10.73 -13.73
C ALA A 127 -9.09 -12.14 -13.72
N ARG A 128 -7.77 -12.24 -13.52
CA ARG A 128 -7.04 -13.52 -13.65
C ARG A 128 -6.85 -14.26 -12.33
N ASP A 129 -6.60 -13.52 -11.26
CA ASP A 129 -5.98 -14.09 -10.05
C ASP A 129 -6.74 -13.76 -8.76
N CYS A 130 -7.87 -13.04 -8.85
CA CYS A 130 -8.67 -12.67 -7.70
C CYS A 130 -10.04 -13.33 -7.67
N GLN A 131 -10.49 -13.71 -6.47
CA GLN A 131 -11.88 -14.03 -6.21
C GLN A 131 -12.61 -12.81 -5.64
N ARG A 132 -13.75 -12.45 -6.25
CA ARG A 132 -14.63 -11.43 -5.70
C ARG A 132 -15.34 -11.95 -4.44
N ILE A 133 -15.37 -11.13 -3.40
CA ILE A 133 -16.11 -11.41 -2.17
C ILE A 133 -17.49 -10.79 -2.26
N ASP A 134 -18.49 -11.66 -2.35
CA ASP A 134 -19.89 -11.27 -2.38
C ASP A 134 -20.54 -11.40 -0.99
N LYS A 135 -21.67 -10.70 -0.83
CA LYS A 135 -22.44 -10.70 0.43
C LYS A 135 -22.84 -12.10 0.89
N THR A 136 -23.00 -13.03 -0.05
CA THR A 136 -23.39 -14.43 0.18
C THR A 136 -22.25 -15.27 0.75
N MET A 137 -20.99 -14.91 0.46
CA MET A 137 -19.80 -15.58 0.99
C MET A 137 -19.46 -15.12 2.41
N LEU A 138 -20.10 -14.05 2.89
CA LEU A 138 -19.85 -13.53 4.21
C LEU A 138 -20.67 -14.30 5.27
N PRO A 139 -20.04 -14.77 6.36
CA PRO A 139 -20.71 -15.57 7.38
C PRO A 139 -21.83 -14.76 8.07
N LYS A 140 -22.95 -15.43 8.38
CA LYS A 140 -24.09 -14.79 9.05
C LYS A 140 -23.67 -14.09 10.34
N ARG A 141 -24.24 -12.91 10.55
CA ARG A 141 -23.92 -12.00 11.66
C ARG A 141 -24.30 -12.64 13.00
N ASN A 142 -23.33 -13.26 13.67
CA ASN A 142 -23.49 -13.76 15.03
C ASN A 142 -22.97 -12.68 16.00
N TRP A 143 -23.83 -12.14 16.86
CA TRP A 143 -23.52 -11.04 17.78
C TRP A 143 -22.36 -11.37 18.74
N TRP A 144 -22.21 -12.64 19.13
CA TRP A 144 -21.05 -13.11 19.90
C TRP A 144 -19.75 -13.01 19.10
N ARG A 145 -19.76 -13.50 17.86
CA ARG A 145 -18.62 -13.39 16.94
C ARG A 145 -18.32 -11.93 16.59
N LEU A 146 -19.32 -11.05 16.62
CA LEU A 146 -19.17 -9.61 16.43
C LEU A 146 -18.39 -9.00 17.61
N GLY A 147 -18.78 -9.30 18.84
CA GLY A 147 -18.07 -8.83 20.04
C GLY A 147 -16.61 -9.28 20.05
N VAL A 148 -16.36 -10.57 19.79
CA VAL A 148 -15.00 -11.13 19.71
C VAL A 148 -14.19 -10.51 18.57
N SER A 149 -14.79 -10.30 17.40
CA SER A 149 -14.07 -9.74 16.25
C SER A 149 -13.81 -8.23 16.41
N VAL A 150 -14.68 -7.49 17.11
CA VAL A 150 -14.44 -6.10 17.50
C VAL A 150 -13.28 -6.04 18.50
N MET A 151 -13.29 -6.88 19.54
CA MET A 151 -12.16 -6.99 20.47
C MET A 151 -10.87 -7.38 19.76
N ALA A 152 -10.90 -8.38 18.88
CA ALA A 152 -9.74 -8.80 18.12
C ALA A 152 -9.23 -7.70 17.19
N PHE A 153 -10.13 -6.95 16.53
CA PHE A 153 -9.76 -5.79 15.71
C PHE A 153 -9.09 -4.70 16.55
N HIS A 154 -9.67 -4.34 17.71
CA HIS A 154 -9.06 -3.35 18.60
C HIS A 154 -7.74 -3.84 19.17
N PHE A 155 -7.66 -5.10 19.57
CA PHE A 155 -6.43 -5.73 20.03
C PHE A 155 -5.35 -5.68 18.95
N LEU A 156 -5.60 -6.18 17.75
CA LEU A 156 -4.64 -6.16 16.64
C LEU A 156 -4.25 -4.73 16.23
N ARG A 157 -5.17 -3.77 16.35
CA ARG A 157 -4.93 -2.37 16.07
C ARG A 157 -4.02 -1.70 17.11
N HIS A 158 -4.17 -2.04 18.38
CA HIS A 158 -3.36 -1.46 19.47
C HIS A 158 -2.10 -2.27 19.78
N PHE A 159 -2.03 -3.53 19.34
CA PHE A 159 -0.91 -4.42 19.58
C PHE A 159 0.43 -3.87 19.08
N PRO A 160 0.57 -3.29 17.86
CA PRO A 160 1.83 -2.69 17.41
C PRO A 160 2.31 -1.54 18.31
N ALA A 161 1.38 -0.72 18.82
CA ALA A 161 1.70 0.38 19.73
C ALA A 161 2.15 -0.15 21.12
N TRP A 162 1.59 -1.27 21.58
CA TRP A 162 2.01 -1.94 22.82
C TRP A 162 3.35 -2.67 22.67
N VAL A 163 3.61 -3.28 21.51
CA VAL A 163 4.92 -3.92 21.22
C VAL A 163 6.03 -2.88 21.07
N GLY A 164 5.71 -1.65 20.64
CA GLY A 164 6.66 -0.53 20.63
C GLY A 164 7.17 -0.09 22.01
N TRP A 165 6.53 -0.54 23.11
CA TRP A 165 7.03 -0.35 24.47
C TRP A 165 7.99 -1.47 24.94
N LEU A 166 8.11 -2.57 24.20
CA LEU A 166 9.16 -3.56 24.44
C LEU A 166 10.49 -2.99 23.93
N PRO A 167 11.63 -3.22 24.62
CA PRO A 167 12.92 -2.70 24.20
C PRO A 167 13.28 -3.28 22.82
N ALA A 168 13.08 -2.49 21.77
CA ALA A 168 13.53 -2.82 20.43
C ALA A 168 15.05 -2.75 20.40
N HIS A 169 15.69 -3.78 19.83
CA HIS A 169 17.13 -3.72 19.57
C HIS A 169 17.37 -2.63 18.53
N THR A 170 17.74 -1.43 18.98
CA THR A 170 18.20 -0.35 18.09
C THR A 170 19.35 -0.89 17.26
N PRO A 171 19.21 -1.00 15.92
CA PRO A 171 20.30 -1.46 15.08
C PRO A 171 21.47 -0.49 15.25
N ARG A 172 22.65 -0.99 15.62
CA ARG A 172 23.86 -0.19 15.66
C ARG A 172 24.20 0.20 14.22
N LEU A 173 23.93 1.45 13.86
CA LEU A 173 24.36 2.03 12.60
C LEU A 173 25.89 2.12 12.60
N ALA A 174 26.55 1.21 11.90
CA ALA A 174 27.96 1.34 11.60
C ALA A 174 28.11 2.29 10.41
N ARG A 175 28.80 3.43 10.60
CA ARG A 175 29.25 4.27 9.49
C ARG A 175 30.36 3.53 8.76
N VAL A 176 30.09 3.11 7.53
CA VAL A 176 31.14 2.64 6.60
C VAL A 176 31.71 3.88 5.92
N SER A 177 33.04 4.02 5.92
CA SER A 177 33.72 5.08 5.18
C SER A 177 33.37 4.98 3.69
N PRO A 178 33.16 6.10 2.99
CA PRO A 178 32.89 6.07 1.56
C PRO A 178 34.01 5.30 0.84
N PRO A 179 33.68 4.43 -0.12
CA PRO A 179 34.71 3.72 -0.88
C PRO A 179 35.62 4.75 -1.54
N VAL A 180 36.93 4.57 -1.38
CA VAL A 180 37.94 5.35 -2.09
C VAL A 180 37.64 5.15 -3.58
N GLN A 181 37.18 6.21 -4.25
CA GLN A 181 37.02 6.18 -5.69
C GLN A 181 38.43 5.97 -6.27
N PRO A 182 38.68 4.91 -7.05
CA PRO A 182 39.93 4.80 -7.77
C PRO A 182 40.04 6.02 -8.69
N GLU A 183 41.12 6.75 -8.56
CA GLU A 183 41.45 7.88 -9.41
C GLU A 183 41.50 7.34 -10.84
N ILE A 184 40.52 7.72 -11.66
CA ILE A 184 40.53 7.41 -13.08
C ILE A 184 41.65 8.27 -13.65
N GLU A 185 42.81 7.65 -13.87
CA GLU A 185 43.97 8.25 -14.52
C GLU A 185 43.53 8.68 -15.93
N THR A 186 43.22 9.97 -16.08
CA THR A 186 42.92 10.58 -17.36
C THR A 186 44.25 10.82 -18.06
N GLN A 187 44.78 9.76 -18.69
CA GLN A 187 45.77 9.93 -19.76
C GLN A 187 45.06 10.57 -20.94
N ASP A 188 45.04 11.91 -20.98
CA ASP A 188 45.08 12.66 -22.23
C ASP A 188 45.25 14.16 -21.95
N ARG A 189 46.51 14.59 -21.95
CA ARG A 189 46.85 15.95 -22.35
C ARG A 189 48.18 15.91 -23.09
N VAL A 190 48.09 15.76 -24.41
CA VAL A 190 49.21 16.01 -25.31
C VAL A 190 49.60 17.48 -25.14
N GLU A 191 50.78 17.75 -24.59
CA GLU A 191 51.37 19.09 -24.56
C GLU A 191 51.63 19.55 -26.01
N SER A 192 51.02 20.68 -26.41
CA SER A 192 51.39 21.38 -27.64
C SER A 192 52.70 22.12 -27.42
N PRO A 193 53.70 22.02 -28.32
CA PRO A 193 54.95 22.77 -28.17
C PRO A 193 54.72 24.25 -28.48
N ALA A 194 55.30 25.10 -27.63
CA ALA A 194 55.31 26.55 -27.81
C ALA A 194 55.97 26.92 -29.14
N ARG A 195 55.31 27.78 -29.92
CA ARG A 195 55.91 28.44 -31.09
C ARG A 195 56.72 29.64 -30.61
N ASP A 196 58.04 29.50 -30.61
CA ASP A 196 58.96 30.63 -30.64
C ASP A 196 58.86 31.33 -32.00
N ASN A 197 58.70 32.65 -31.99
CA ASN A 197 58.73 33.49 -33.18
C ASN A 197 59.81 34.56 -32.95
N PRO A 198 60.94 34.56 -33.68
CA PRO A 198 61.90 35.65 -33.60
C PRO A 198 61.46 36.80 -34.53
N LEU A 199 61.90 38.01 -34.17
CA LEU A 199 61.81 39.23 -35.00
C LEU A 199 62.56 39.09 -36.33
#